data_AF-A0A534N9G9-F1
#
_entry.id   AF-A0A534N9G9-F1
#
_cell.length_a   1.000
_cell.length_b   1.000
_cell.length_c   1.000
_cell.angle_alpha   90.00
_cell.angle_beta   90.00
_cell.angle_gamma   90.00
#
_symmetry.space_group_name_H-M   'P 1'
#
loop_
_entity.id
_entity.type
_entity.pdbx_description
1 polymer ?
#
loop_
_entity_poly.entity_id
_entity_poly.type
_entity_poly.pdbx_seq_one_letter_code
_entity_poly.pdbx_strand_id
1 'polypeptide(L)' 'MDGQRLISGAVLDVTARMHAESTEREKLLHDAFHDVLTGLPNRALFLDRLEHRLALEKRRHQTSFSVLVLDVDRFKVIN' A
#
# COMPACT_ATOMS: atom_id res chain seq x y z
N MET A 1 -18.55 30.71 49.10
CA MET A 1 -19.20 29.48 48.59
C MET A 1 -18.39 29.05 47.38
N ASP A 2 -17.44 28.14 47.60
CA ASP A 2 -16.45 27.74 46.60
C ASP A 2 -17.09 26.83 45.55
N GLY A 3 -17.11 27.31 44.30
CA GLY A 3 -17.58 26.54 43.15
C GLY A 3 -16.58 25.43 42.83
N GLN A 4 -16.86 24.21 43.29
CA GLN A 4 -16.01 23.06 43.03
C GLN A 4 -16.07 22.68 41.53
N ARG A 5 -14.92 22.73 40.85
CA ARG A 5 -14.78 22.27 39.46
C ARG A 5 -14.89 20.74 39.42
N LEU A 6 -15.93 20.25 38.78
CA LEU A 6 -16.07 18.84 38.40
C LEU A 6 -15.32 18.59 37.08
N ILE A 7 -14.39 17.64 37.11
CA ILE A 7 -13.81 17.04 35.90
C ILE A 7 -14.42 15.66 35.74
N SER A 8 -15.13 15.43 34.64
CA SER A 8 -15.64 14.11 34.26
C SER A 8 -14.86 13.62 33.04
N GLY A 9 -14.48 12.35 33.05
CA GLY A 9 -13.80 11.68 31.94
C GLY A 9 -14.44 10.32 31.70
N ALA A 10 -14.42 9.87 30.44
CA ALA A 10 -14.83 8.53 30.04
C ALA A 10 -13.65 7.80 29.42
N VAL A 11 -13.57 6.49 29.65
CA VAL A 11 -12.65 5.59 28.96
C VAL A 11 -13.51 4.70 28.06
N LEU A 12 -13.36 4.87 26.76
CA LEU A 12 -13.99 4.04 25.75
C LEU A 12 -12.93 3.12 25.17
N ASP A 13 -13.19 1.82 25.15
CA ASP A 13 -12.35 0.88 24.41
C ASP A 13 -12.60 1.06 22.92
N VAL A 14 -11.56 1.50 22.20
CA VAL A 14 -11.60 1.74 20.75
C VAL A 14 -10.77 0.71 19.97
N THR A 15 -10.21 -0.30 20.66
CA THR A 15 -9.24 -1.24 20.09
C THR A 15 -9.81 -1.96 18.87
N ALA A 16 -11.01 -2.52 18.98
CA ALA A 16 -11.67 -3.23 17.88
C ALA A 16 -11.94 -2.33 16.66
N ARG A 17 -12.36 -1.08 16.89
CA ARG A 17 -12.62 -0.11 15.83
C ARG A 17 -11.33 0.26 15.09
N MET A 18 -10.28 0.57 15.84
CA MET A 18 -8.97 0.91 15.27
C MET A 18 -8.40 -0.25 14.43
N HIS A 19 -8.58 -1.50 14.87
CA HIS A 19 -8.15 -2.66 14.08
C HIS A 19 -8.95 -2.81 12.78
N ALA A 20 -10.28 -2.69 12.82
CA ALA A 20 -11.10 -2.78 11.62
C ALA A 20 -10.73 -1.70 10.59
N GLU A 21 -10.56 -0.45 11.05
CA GLU A 21 -10.11 0.67 10.21
C GLU A 21 -8.72 0.40 9.60
N SER A 22 -7.79 -0.20 10.37
CA SER A 22 -6.46 -0.56 9.87
C SER A 22 -6.52 -1.63 8.78
N THR A 23 -7.29 -2.70 8.99
CA THR A 23 -7.42 -3.79 8.02
C THR A 23 -8.06 -3.32 6.71
N GLU A 24 -9.10 -2.47 6.79
CA GLU A 24 -9.73 -1.92 5.60
C GLU A 24 -8.79 -1.00 4.82
N ARG A 25 -8.01 -0.19 5.55
CA ARG A 25 -6.96 0.64 4.93
C ARG A 25 -5.90 -0.20 4.22
N GLU A 26 -5.43 -1.29 4.85
CA GLU A 26 -4.47 -2.21 4.23
C GLU A 26 -5.02 -2.83 2.95
N LYS A 27 -6.30 -3.23 2.96
CA LYS A 27 -6.96 -3.77 1.77
C LYS A 27 -7.04 -2.73 0.66
N LEU A 28 -7.46 -1.50 0.97
CA LEU A 28 -7.52 -0.41 -0.01
C LEU A 28 -6.14 -0.12 -0.62
N LEU A 29 -5.09 -0.13 0.20
CA LEU A 29 -3.71 0.00 -0.29
C LEU A 29 -3.30 -1.18 -1.16
N HIS A 30 -3.66 -2.41 -0.78
CA HIS A 30 -3.38 -3.58 -1.58
C HIS A 30 -4.06 -3.49 -2.94
N ASP A 31 -5.36 -3.20 -2.98
CA ASP A 31 -6.18 -3.08 -4.19
C ASP A 31 -5.69 -1.93 -5.10
N ALA A 32 -5.18 -0.84 -4.53
CA ALA A 32 -4.61 0.27 -5.31
C ALA A 32 -3.29 -0.10 -6.02
N PHE A 33 -2.54 -1.08 -5.50
CA PHE A 33 -1.18 -1.39 -5.93
C PHE A 33 -0.97 -2.82 -6.44
N HIS A 34 -1.99 -3.68 -6.40
CA HIS A 34 -1.95 -5.06 -6.88
C HIS A 34 -3.07 -5.32 -7.89
N ASP A 35 -2.79 -6.22 -8.83
CA ASP A 35 -3.78 -6.70 -9.79
C ASP A 35 -4.68 -7.74 -9.12
N VAL A 36 -6.00 -7.55 -9.22
CA VAL A 36 -6.99 -8.37 -8.49
C VAL A 36 -7.01 -9.82 -8.99
N LEU A 37 -6.70 -10.05 -10.27
CA LEU A 37 -6.74 -11.39 -10.85
C LEU A 37 -5.54 -12.24 -10.43
N THR A 38 -4.35 -11.63 -10.35
CA THR A 38 -3.08 -12.35 -10.14
C THR A 38 -2.49 -12.14 -8.74
N GLY A 39 -2.92 -11.11 -8.01
CA GLY A 39 -2.30 -10.68 -6.75
C GLY A 39 -0.89 -10.08 -6.91
N LEU A 40 -0.39 -9.95 -8.15
CA LEU A 40 0.93 -9.37 -8.41
C LEU A 40 0.87 -7.83 -8.33
N PRO A 41 2.02 -7.16 -8.10
CA PRO A 41 2.13 -5.71 -8.27
C PRO A 41 1.56 -5.25 -9.61
N ASN A 42 0.66 -4.27 -9.55
CA ASN A 42 0.09 -3.70 -10.75
C ASN A 42 1.08 -2.73 -11.42
N ARG A 43 0.65 -2.18 -12.56
CA ARG A 43 1.46 -1.22 -13.33
C ARG A 43 1.84 0.03 -12.54
N ALA A 44 0.96 0.50 -11.64
CA ALA A 44 1.24 1.69 -10.84
C ALA A 44 2.37 1.42 -9.84
N LEU A 45 2.31 0.31 -9.09
CA LEU A 45 3.38 -0.06 -8.17
C LEU A 45 4.70 -0.36 -8.88
N PHE A 46 4.64 -0.99 -10.06
CA PHE A 46 5.82 -1.23 -10.88
C PHE A 46 6.53 0.08 -11.27
N LEU A 47 5.78 1.09 -11.73
CA LEU A 47 6.35 2.38 -12.13
C LEU A 47 6.93 3.16 -10.95
N ASP A 48 6.23 3.19 -9.80
CA ASP A 48 6.76 3.81 -8.58
C ASP A 48 8.11 3.20 -8.17
N ARG A 49 8.19 1.86 -8.17
CA ARG A 49 9.43 1.15 -7.84
C ARG A 49 10.52 1.42 -8.88
N LEU A 50 10.18 1.47 -10.16
CA LEU A 50 11.13 1.77 -11.23
C LEU A 50 11.70 3.19 -11.09
N GLU A 51 10.85 4.17 -10.78
CA GLU A 51 11.26 5.56 -10.53
C GLU A 51 12.22 5.64 -9.33
N HIS A 52 11.88 4.98 -8.22
CA HIS A 52 12.78 4.89 -7.06
C HIS A 52 14.14 4.27 -7.41
N ARG A 53 14.16 3.20 -8.20
CA ARG A 53 15.40 2.54 -8.65
C ARG A 53 16.25 3.45 -9.55
N LEU A 54 15.62 4.18 -10.47
CA LEU A 54 16.29 5.17 -11.32
C LEU A 54 16.88 6.31 -10.50
N ALA A 55 16.14 6.81 -9.50
CA ALA A 55 16.63 7.88 -8.62
C ALA A 55 17.82 7.43 -7.76
N LEU A 56 17.80 6.18 -7.28
CA LEU A 56 18.91 5.58 -6.54
C LEU A 56 20.17 5.41 -7.40
N GLU A 57 20.01 4.91 -8.62
CA GLU A 57 21.11 4.73 -9.58
C GLU A 57 21.81 6.07 -9.86
N LYS A 58 21.03 7.12 -10.17
CA LYS A 58 21.54 8.48 -10.40
C LYS A 58 22.36 9.03 -9.22
N ARG A 59 22.02 8.67 -7.98
CA ARG A 59 22.67 9.20 -6.78
C ARG A 59 23.92 8.43 -6.38
N ARG A 60 23.95 7.11 -6.60
CA ARG A 60 24.98 6.23 -6.04
C ARG A 60 25.87 5.55 -7.08
N HIS A 61 25.50 5.53 -8.37
CA HIS A 61 26.23 4.90 -9.48
C HIS A 61 26.75 3.47 -9.19
N GLN A 62 26.16 2.77 -8.21
CA GLN A 62 26.69 1.51 -7.66
C GLN A 62 25.72 0.33 -7.81
N THR A 63 24.55 0.54 -8.42
CA THR A 63 23.57 -0.53 -8.63
C THR A 63 22.95 -0.44 -10.01
N SER A 64 23.33 -1.36 -10.90
CA SER A 64 22.60 -1.60 -12.14
C SER A 64 21.31 -2.37 -11.84
N PHE A 65 20.32 -2.24 -12.72
CA PHE A 65 19.11 -3.06 -12.72
C PHE A 65 18.69 -3.34 -14.16
N SER A 66 17.77 -4.28 -14.33
CA SER A 66 17.22 -4.64 -15.63
C SER A 66 15.71 -4.73 -15.55
N VAL A 67 15.04 -4.42 -16.66
CA VAL A 67 13.59 -4.59 -16.81
C VAL A 67 13.36 -5.69 -17.83
N LEU A 68 12.57 -6.69 -17.44
CA LEU A 68 12.13 -7.77 -18.31
C LEU A 68 10.64 -7.60 -18.59
N VAL A 69 10.28 -7.71 -19.86
CA VAL A 69 8.88 -7.75 -20.30
C VAL A 69 8.61 -9.15 -20.82
N LEU A 70 7.60 -9.80 -20.26
CA LEU A 70 7.14 -11.13 -20.66
C LEU A 70 5.70 -10.97 -21.14
N ASP A 71 5.40 -11.52 -22.32
CA ASP A 71 4.04 -11.62 -22.82
C ASP A 71 3.62 -13.08 -22.84
N VAL A 72 2.34 -13.34 -22.55
CA VAL A 72 1.79 -14.69 -22.54
C VAL A 72 1.12 -14.96 -23.89
N ASP A 73 1.80 -15.74 -24.72
CA ASP A 73 1.29 -16.11 -26.03
C ASP A 73 -0.06 -16.83 -25.94
N ARG A 74 -0.95 -16.53 -26.90
CA ARG A 74 -2.26 -17.17 -27.09
C ARG A 74 -3.26 -17.02 -25.92
N PHE A 75 -3.05 -16.10 -24.99
CA PHE A 75 -3.99 -15.85 -23.89
C PHE A 75 -5.44 -15.57 -24.37
N LYS A 76 -5.59 -14.93 -25.54
CA LYS A 76 -6.89 -14.64 -26.18
C LYS A 76 -7.68 -15.86 -26.65
N VAL A 77 -7.06 -17.03 -26.77
CA VAL A 77 -7.74 -18.27 -27.23
C VAL A 77 -8.52 -18.94 -26.09
N ILE A 78 -8.20 -18.59 -24.84
CA ILE A 78 -8.71 -19.25 -23.63
C ILE A 78 -9.81 -18.41 -22.95
N ASN A 79 -9.92 -17.11 -23.27
CA ASN A 79 -10.92 -16.18 -22.72
C ASN A 79 -12.02 -15.84 -23.74
#